data_AF-A0A8J3SJI1-F1
#
_entry.id   AF-A0A8J3SJI1-F1
#
_cell.length_a   1.000
_cell.length_b   1.000
_cell.length_c   1.000
_cell.angle_alpha   90.00
_cell.angle_beta   90.00
_cell.angle_gamma   90.00
#
_symmetry.space_group_name_H-M   'P 1'
#
loop_
_entity.id
_entity.type
_entity.pdbx_description
1 polymer ?
#
loop_
_entity_poly.entity_id
_entity_poly.type
_entity_poly.pdbx_seq_one_letter_code
_entity_poly.pdbx_strand_id
1 'polypeptide(L)'
;MAAAGSAVVFAGLTVVIALLGLAVARIPFLTTMGLGAAGAVLVAVLVALTLLPALFGVSGDRLRPRRAPSRLPWRGERTGGTRPAERWVRAVTRRPVVTVVLVVLALGVLALPARDLRLALPGNGTAPPGSTQRQAYDLVAEHFGPGFNGPLLVTADIIRTTDPVGVVRRIADELRDLPGVAAVTTATPNPTADTGIIALVPEGDPQSRATEDLVTRVRGLSGHFTDEYGVEVAVTGHTAVAIDVSARLAGALPPFTARRQRTWTVSRLHATQVV
;
A
#
# COMPACT_ATOMS: atom_id res chain seq x y z
N MET A 1 -27.35 28.13 -6.21
CA MET A 1 -26.15 27.52 -5.60
C MET A 1 -26.44 26.54 -4.46
N ALA A 2 -27.61 26.57 -3.80
CA ALA A 2 -27.87 25.78 -2.59
C ALA A 2 -27.73 24.24 -2.70
N ALA A 3 -28.13 23.62 -3.83
CA ALA A 3 -28.06 22.16 -3.98
C ALA A 3 -26.72 21.64 -4.55
N ALA A 4 -26.11 22.37 -5.48
CA ALA A 4 -24.86 21.92 -6.12
C ALA A 4 -23.62 22.21 -5.27
N GLY A 5 -23.56 23.36 -4.58
CA GLY A 5 -22.41 23.72 -3.73
C GLY A 5 -22.29 22.83 -2.50
N SER A 6 -23.42 22.52 -1.86
CA SER A 6 -23.47 21.60 -0.70
C SER A 6 -23.05 20.18 -1.08
N ALA A 7 -23.45 19.68 -2.26
CA ALA A 7 -23.02 18.37 -2.76
C ALA A 7 -21.50 18.28 -2.97
N VAL A 8 -20.88 19.32 -3.53
CA VAL A 8 -19.42 19.37 -3.76
C VAL A 8 -18.65 19.43 -2.44
N VAL A 9 -19.12 20.23 -1.47
CA VAL A 9 -18.51 20.29 -0.12
C VAL A 9 -18.57 18.94 0.57
N PHE A 10 -19.73 18.26 0.52
CA PHE A 10 -19.91 16.97 1.17
C PHE A 10 -19.02 15.87 0.52
N ALA A 11 -18.99 15.82 -0.81
CA ALA A 11 -18.10 14.93 -1.55
C ALA A 11 -16.62 15.25 -1.31
N GLY A 12 -16.24 16.52 -1.27
CA GLY A 12 -14.87 16.94 -0.99
C GLY A 12 -14.42 16.59 0.42
N LEU A 13 -15.25 16.86 1.42
CA LEU A 13 -14.96 16.58 2.82
C LEU A 13 -14.77 15.08 3.07
N THR A 14 -15.62 14.24 2.47
CA THR A 14 -15.49 12.78 2.58
C THR A 14 -14.15 12.29 2.01
N VAL A 15 -13.70 12.84 0.89
CA VAL A 15 -12.38 12.52 0.30
C VAL A 15 -11.24 13.00 1.20
N VAL A 16 -11.31 14.24 1.71
CA VAL A 16 -10.28 14.78 2.63
C VAL A 16 -10.15 13.91 3.87
N ILE A 17 -11.26 13.52 4.50
CA ILE A 17 -11.25 12.64 5.67
C ILE A 17 -10.64 11.27 5.33
N ALA A 18 -10.97 10.71 4.16
CA ALA A 18 -10.40 9.44 3.72
C ALA A 18 -8.87 9.51 3.55
N LEU A 19 -8.36 10.59 2.96
CA LEU A 19 -6.93 10.80 2.75
C LEU A 19 -6.18 11.05 4.06
N LEU A 20 -6.77 11.82 4.99
CA LEU A 20 -6.22 11.99 6.34
C LEU A 20 -6.20 10.68 7.14
N GLY A 21 -7.14 9.77 6.86
CA GLY A 21 -7.15 8.42 7.42
C GLY A 21 -5.88 7.62 7.14
N LEU A 22 -5.13 7.97 6.09
CA LEU A 22 -3.85 7.35 5.76
C LEU A 22 -2.77 7.60 6.83
N ALA A 23 -2.88 8.71 7.60
CA ALA A 23 -1.99 8.99 8.73
C ALA A 23 -2.07 7.92 9.84
N VAL A 24 -3.19 7.21 9.93
CA VAL A 24 -3.40 6.12 10.90
C VAL A 24 -2.48 4.93 10.61
N ALA A 25 -2.02 4.76 9.37
CA ALA A 25 -1.09 3.69 9.00
C ALA A 25 0.31 3.85 9.64
N ARG A 26 0.64 5.03 10.20
CA ARG A 26 1.94 5.34 10.85
C ARG A 26 3.16 5.06 9.96
N ILE A 27 3.00 5.19 8.64
CA ILE A 27 4.09 5.10 7.67
C ILE A 27 4.37 6.53 7.18
N PRO A 28 5.51 7.14 7.54
CA PRO A 28 5.77 8.56 7.31
C PRO A 28 5.54 9.00 5.86
N PHE A 29 5.98 8.19 4.90
CA PHE A 29 5.79 8.43 3.47
C PHE A 29 4.31 8.51 3.06
N LEU A 30 3.48 7.59 3.56
CA LEU A 30 2.06 7.59 3.25
C LEU A 30 1.35 8.78 3.91
N THR A 31 1.73 9.14 5.13
CA THR A 31 1.16 10.30 5.83
C THR A 31 1.43 11.60 5.10
N THR A 32 2.67 11.83 4.62
CA THR A 32 3.02 13.06 3.89
C THR A 32 2.31 13.15 2.53
N MET A 33 2.24 12.03 1.79
CA MET A 33 1.46 11.97 0.55
C MET A 33 -0.04 12.22 0.78
N GLY A 34 -0.61 11.60 1.81
CA GLY A 34 -2.02 11.75 2.17
C GLY A 34 -2.37 13.20 2.56
N LEU A 35 -1.53 13.84 3.36
CA LEU A 35 -1.69 15.26 3.74
C LEU A 35 -1.58 16.19 2.53
N GLY A 36 -0.60 15.95 1.65
CA GLY A 36 -0.45 16.72 0.40
C GLY A 36 -1.68 16.60 -0.50
N ALA A 37 -2.17 15.38 -0.72
CA ALA A 37 -3.38 15.13 -1.51
C ALA A 37 -4.64 15.74 -0.87
N ALA A 38 -4.79 15.63 0.46
CA ALA A 38 -5.90 16.25 1.18
C ALA A 38 -5.90 17.78 1.03
N GLY A 39 -4.72 18.41 1.10
CA GLY A 39 -4.56 19.85 0.85
C GLY A 39 -4.95 20.22 -0.59
N ALA A 40 -4.51 19.45 -1.58
CA ALA A 40 -4.87 19.69 -2.99
C ALA A 40 -6.39 19.59 -3.23
N VAL A 41 -7.06 18.59 -2.64
CA VAL A 41 -8.52 18.44 -2.72
C VAL A 41 -9.23 19.61 -2.05
N LEU A 42 -8.74 20.06 -0.88
CA LEU A 42 -9.31 21.22 -0.19
C LEU A 42 -9.25 22.48 -1.06
N VAL A 43 -8.08 22.75 -1.66
CA VAL A 43 -7.92 23.87 -2.61
C VAL A 43 -8.83 23.70 -3.82
N ALA A 44 -8.93 22.50 -4.40
CA ALA A 44 -9.81 22.23 -5.53
C ALA A 44 -11.30 22.50 -5.20
N VAL A 45 -11.75 22.13 -3.99
CA VAL A 45 -13.11 22.43 -3.51
C VAL A 45 -13.30 23.93 -3.36
N LEU A 46 -12.35 24.66 -2.77
CA LEU A 46 -12.42 26.12 -2.64
C LEU A 46 -12.48 26.81 -4.01
N VAL A 47 -11.64 26.36 -4.97
CA VAL A 47 -11.65 26.86 -6.35
C VAL A 47 -12.98 26.52 -7.03
N ALA A 48 -13.51 25.31 -6.87
CA ALA A 48 -14.80 24.92 -7.44
C ALA A 48 -15.98 25.71 -6.86
N LEU A 49 -15.88 26.17 -5.61
CA LEU A 49 -16.93 26.97 -4.98
C LEU A 49 -16.81 28.47 -5.26
N THR A 50 -15.62 28.96 -5.64
CA THR A 50 -15.37 30.38 -5.89
C THR A 50 -15.29 30.69 -7.38
N LEU A 51 -14.45 29.97 -8.12
CA LEU A 51 -14.12 30.24 -9.51
C LEU A 51 -15.22 29.78 -10.46
N LEU A 52 -15.80 28.59 -10.27
CA LEU A 52 -16.89 28.11 -11.14
C LEU A 52 -18.10 29.06 -11.10
N PRO A 53 -18.63 29.45 -9.91
CA PRO A 53 -19.73 30.41 -9.86
C PRO A 53 -19.37 31.77 -10.43
N ALA A 54 -18.15 32.27 -10.19
CA ALA A 54 -17.69 33.52 -10.78
C ALA A 54 -17.64 33.45 -12.32
N LEU A 55 -17.13 32.34 -12.87
CA LEU A 55 -17.01 32.14 -14.30
C LEU A 55 -18.37 31.94 -14.98
N PHE A 56 -19.30 31.23 -14.33
CA PHE A 56 -20.69 31.17 -14.79
C PHE A 56 -21.41 32.51 -14.67
N GLY A 57 -21.11 33.31 -13.64
CA GLY A 57 -21.63 34.67 -13.48
C GLY A 57 -21.16 35.61 -14.60
N VAL A 58 -19.87 35.55 -14.95
CA VAL A 58 -19.27 36.38 -16.03
C VAL A 58 -19.70 35.90 -17.43
N SER A 59 -19.83 34.59 -17.64
CA SER A 59 -20.13 34.03 -18.95
C SER A 59 -21.62 34.09 -19.33
N GLY A 60 -22.51 34.34 -18.36
CA GLY A 60 -23.94 34.59 -18.59
C GLY A 60 -24.63 33.59 -19.52
N ASP A 61 -25.52 34.08 -20.39
CA ASP A 61 -26.24 33.28 -21.39
C ASP A 61 -25.34 32.71 -22.52
N ARG A 62 -24.06 33.07 -22.57
CA ARG A 62 -23.13 32.63 -23.63
C ARG A 62 -22.80 31.13 -23.54
N LEU A 63 -22.94 30.55 -22.35
CA LEU A 63 -22.80 29.11 -22.09
C LEU A 63 -24.12 28.34 -22.18
N ARG A 64 -25.23 29.04 -22.44
CA ARG A 64 -26.53 28.39 -22.60
C ARG A 64 -26.46 27.55 -23.87
N PRO A 65 -26.63 26.22 -23.80
CA PRO A 65 -26.61 25.39 -24.99
C PRO A 65 -27.66 25.96 -25.95
N ARG A 66 -27.24 26.28 -27.19
CA ARG A 66 -28.12 26.73 -28.26
C ARG A 66 -29.33 25.80 -28.23
N ARG A 67 -30.51 26.35 -27.95
CA ARG A 67 -31.76 25.58 -27.86
C ARG A 67 -31.84 24.73 -29.13
N ALA A 68 -31.60 23.43 -28.99
CA ALA A 68 -31.99 22.50 -30.03
C ALA A 68 -33.49 22.74 -30.27
N PRO A 69 -33.95 22.87 -31.51
CA PRO A 69 -35.34 23.24 -31.80
C PRO A 69 -36.24 22.24 -31.08
N SER A 70 -36.91 22.72 -30.04
CA SER A 70 -37.76 21.91 -29.18
C SER A 70 -39.04 21.61 -29.92
N ARG A 71 -39.05 20.52 -30.69
CA ARG A 71 -40.28 19.84 -31.12
C ARG A 71 -40.80 18.87 -30.06
N LEU A 72 -40.67 19.22 -28.78
CA LEU A 72 -41.21 18.40 -27.69
C LEU A 72 -42.12 19.28 -26.82
N PRO A 73 -43.45 19.10 -26.90
CA PRO A 73 -44.39 19.87 -26.11
C PRO A 73 -44.27 19.47 -24.64
N TRP A 74 -44.19 20.47 -23.77
CA TRP A 74 -44.44 20.34 -22.34
C TRP A 74 -45.94 20.04 -22.14
N ARG A 75 -46.33 18.77 -22.16
CA ARG A 75 -47.53 18.28 -21.48
C ARG A 75 -47.38 16.80 -21.18
N GLY A 76 -47.79 16.40 -19.98
CA GLY A 76 -47.62 15.07 -19.46
C GLY A 76 -48.33 14.02 -20.30
N GLU A 77 -47.58 13.31 -21.12
CA GLU A 77 -47.88 11.94 -21.54
C GLU A 77 -46.53 11.34 -21.95
N ARG A 78 -46.04 10.39 -21.16
CA ARG A 78 -44.78 9.68 -21.42
C ARG A 78 -45.00 8.68 -22.56
N THR A 79 -45.13 9.16 -23.79
CA THR A 79 -45.28 8.28 -24.96
C THR A 79 -43.91 7.79 -25.45
N GLY A 80 -43.61 6.52 -25.13
CA GLY A 80 -43.31 5.55 -26.19
C GLY A 80 -41.90 5.47 -26.77
N GLY A 81 -40.89 6.10 -26.19
CA GLY A 81 -39.49 5.89 -26.58
C GLY A 81 -38.67 5.45 -25.38
N THR A 82 -38.61 4.14 -25.10
CA THR A 82 -37.81 3.62 -23.99
C THR A 82 -36.34 4.01 -24.18
N ARG A 83 -35.87 5.00 -23.42
CA ARG A 83 -34.47 5.37 -23.41
C ARG A 83 -33.67 4.14 -22.98
N PRO A 84 -32.49 3.86 -23.57
CA PRO A 84 -31.69 2.68 -23.21
C PRO A 84 -31.44 2.60 -21.69
N ALA A 85 -31.29 3.75 -21.02
CA ALA A 85 -31.21 3.86 -19.57
C ALA A 85 -32.45 3.34 -18.83
N GLU A 86 -33.67 3.67 -19.28
CA GLU A 86 -34.91 3.21 -18.65
C GLU A 86 -35.12 1.70 -18.84
N ARG A 87 -34.70 1.13 -20.00
CA ARG A 87 -34.71 -0.33 -20.21
C ARG A 87 -33.75 -1.02 -19.26
N TRP A 88 -32.55 -0.47 -19.10
CA TRP A 88 -31.52 -1.03 -18.24
C TRP A 88 -31.94 -1.01 -16.76
N VAL A 89 -32.45 0.13 -16.27
CA VAL A 89 -32.98 0.25 -14.90
C VAL A 89 -34.12 -0.75 -14.68
N ARG A 90 -35.04 -0.88 -15.63
CA ARG A 90 -36.15 -1.85 -15.55
C ARG A 90 -35.67 -3.30 -15.57
N ALA A 91 -34.62 -3.61 -16.34
CA ALA A 91 -34.03 -4.95 -16.36
C ALA A 91 -33.38 -5.30 -15.01
N VAL A 92 -32.62 -4.35 -14.43
CA VAL A 92 -31.97 -4.50 -13.12
C VAL A 92 -32.98 -4.65 -11.98
N THR A 93 -34.05 -3.85 -11.99
CA THR A 93 -35.09 -3.85 -10.94
C THR A 93 -36.13 -4.97 -11.07
N ARG A 94 -36.25 -5.63 -12.23
CA ARG A 94 -37.18 -6.76 -12.40
C ARG A 94 -36.85 -7.97 -11.55
N ARG A 95 -35.57 -8.21 -11.25
CA ARG A 95 -35.10 -9.31 -10.40
C ARG A 95 -33.96 -8.82 -9.50
N PRO A 96 -34.25 -8.03 -8.46
CA PRO A 96 -33.21 -7.36 -7.66
C PRO A 96 -32.28 -8.36 -6.98
N VAL A 97 -32.79 -9.49 -6.48
CA VAL A 97 -31.99 -10.52 -5.81
C VAL A 97 -30.99 -11.17 -6.77
N VAL A 98 -31.43 -11.53 -7.99
CA VAL A 98 -30.55 -12.14 -8.99
C VAL A 98 -29.46 -11.17 -9.41
N THR A 99 -29.81 -9.90 -9.64
CA THR A 99 -28.83 -8.87 -10.00
C THR A 99 -27.81 -8.65 -8.88
N VAL A 100 -28.24 -8.58 -7.61
CA VAL A 100 -27.34 -8.44 -6.47
C VAL A 100 -26.40 -9.63 -6.36
N VAL A 101 -26.92 -10.86 -6.41
CA VAL A 101 -26.12 -12.09 -6.33
C VAL A 101 -25.09 -12.15 -7.45
N LEU A 102 -25.51 -11.83 -8.69
CA LEU A 102 -24.62 -11.82 -9.84
C LEU A 102 -23.51 -10.78 -9.71
N VAL A 103 -23.83 -9.56 -9.26
CA VAL A 103 -22.83 -8.51 -9.05
C VAL A 103 -21.87 -8.89 -7.93
N VAL A 104 -22.37 -9.43 -6.82
CA VAL A 104 -21.53 -9.89 -5.70
C VAL A 104 -20.61 -11.03 -6.13
N LEU A 105 -21.12 -12.01 -6.87
CA LEU A 105 -20.31 -13.10 -7.42
C LEU A 105 -19.26 -12.57 -8.40
N ALA A 106 -19.65 -11.69 -9.32
CA ALA A 106 -18.73 -11.11 -10.29
C ALA A 106 -17.61 -10.31 -9.61
N LEU A 107 -17.95 -9.46 -8.62
CA LEU A 107 -16.98 -8.74 -7.81
C LEU A 107 -16.11 -9.69 -6.96
N GLY A 108 -16.70 -10.76 -6.43
CA GLY A 108 -15.97 -11.79 -5.67
C GLY A 108 -14.95 -12.53 -6.52
N VAL A 109 -15.31 -12.90 -7.75
CA VAL A 109 -14.40 -13.52 -8.72
C VAL A 109 -13.30 -12.53 -9.12
N LEU A 110 -13.66 -11.27 -9.39
CA LEU A 110 -12.69 -10.22 -9.73
C LEU A 110 -11.73 -9.90 -8.57
N ALA A 111 -12.13 -10.20 -7.33
CA ALA A 111 -11.30 -10.06 -6.14
C ALA A 111 -10.38 -11.28 -5.87
N LEU A 112 -10.54 -12.40 -6.59
CA LEU A 112 -9.68 -13.59 -6.38
C LEU A 112 -8.18 -13.30 -6.54
N PRO A 113 -7.73 -12.57 -7.59
CA PRO A 113 -6.30 -12.26 -7.76
C PRO A 113 -5.72 -11.43 -6.61
N ALA A 114 -6.57 -10.71 -5.86
CA ALA A 114 -6.12 -9.92 -4.72
C ALA A 114 -5.60 -10.78 -3.56
N ARG A 115 -5.96 -12.07 -3.51
CA ARG A 115 -5.44 -13.01 -2.50
C ARG A 115 -3.98 -13.39 -2.75
N ASP A 116 -3.56 -13.35 -4.01
CA ASP A 116 -2.19 -13.69 -4.42
C ASP A 116 -1.29 -12.45 -4.58
N LEU A 117 -1.81 -11.25 -4.26
CA LEU A 117 -1.04 -10.02 -4.29
C LEU A 117 0.14 -10.08 -3.31
N ARG A 118 1.34 -9.91 -3.85
CA ARG A 118 2.57 -9.78 -3.08
C ARG A 118 2.91 -8.31 -2.98
N LEU A 119 2.87 -7.80 -1.76
CA LEU A 119 3.33 -6.47 -1.45
C LEU A 119 4.85 -6.55 -1.32
N ALA A 120 5.55 -6.10 -2.35
CA ALA A 120 6.99 -5.89 -2.31
C ALA A 120 7.27 -4.48 -2.83
N LEU A 121 8.26 -3.80 -2.26
CA LEU A 121 8.70 -2.54 -2.86
C LEU A 121 9.36 -2.86 -4.20
N PRO A 122 8.98 -2.17 -5.29
CA PRO A 122 9.59 -2.37 -6.60
C PRO A 122 11.09 -2.06 -6.53
N GLY A 123 11.90 -3.01 -6.99
CA GLY A 123 13.36 -2.85 -7.15
C GLY A 123 13.76 -2.72 -8.62
N ASN A 124 15.07 -2.73 -8.88
CA ASN A 124 15.61 -2.71 -10.25
C ASN A 124 15.14 -3.91 -11.10
N GLY A 125 14.82 -5.04 -10.46
CA GLY A 125 14.15 -6.20 -11.07
C GLY A 125 12.70 -5.95 -11.54
N THR A 126 12.15 -4.75 -11.34
CA THR A 126 10.85 -4.34 -11.89
C THR A 126 10.96 -3.13 -12.84
N ALA A 127 12.19 -2.68 -13.10
CA ALA A 127 12.45 -1.59 -14.02
C ALA A 127 12.07 -1.98 -15.47
N PRO A 128 11.72 -1.00 -16.33
CA PRO A 128 11.33 -1.28 -17.71
C PRO A 128 12.39 -2.11 -18.46
N PRO A 129 11.97 -3.09 -19.29
CA PRO A 129 12.89 -3.83 -20.15
C PRO A 129 13.72 -2.87 -21.01
N GLY A 130 15.03 -3.12 -21.10
CA GLY A 130 15.96 -2.29 -21.84
C GLY A 130 16.51 -1.07 -21.07
N SER A 131 15.99 -0.76 -19.88
CA SER A 131 16.63 0.26 -19.01
C SER A 131 17.99 -0.19 -18.50
N THR A 132 18.90 0.76 -18.25
CA THR A 132 20.25 0.44 -17.74
C THR A 132 20.20 -0.23 -16.37
N GLN A 133 19.23 0.14 -15.53
CA GLN A 133 19.00 -0.49 -14.23
C GLN A 133 18.56 -1.94 -14.36
N ARG A 134 17.66 -2.25 -15.32
CA ARG A 134 17.23 -3.62 -15.57
C ARG A 134 18.36 -4.49 -16.09
N GLN A 135 19.16 -3.96 -17.02
CA GLN A 135 20.32 -4.68 -17.56
C GLN A 135 21.36 -4.96 -16.48
N ALA A 136 21.68 -3.98 -15.63
CA ALA A 136 22.59 -4.18 -14.51
C ALA A 136 22.08 -5.26 -13.53
N TYR A 137 20.78 -5.25 -13.23
CA TYR A 137 20.14 -6.25 -12.37
C TYR A 137 20.29 -7.67 -12.93
N ASP A 138 19.95 -7.84 -14.21
CA ASP A 138 19.99 -9.13 -14.89
C ASP A 138 21.44 -9.64 -14.99
N LEU A 139 22.41 -8.78 -15.31
CA LEU A 139 23.83 -9.13 -15.38
C LEU A 139 24.39 -9.56 -14.02
N VAL A 140 24.04 -8.85 -12.94
CA VAL A 140 24.44 -9.23 -11.57
C VAL A 140 23.84 -10.57 -11.19
N ALA A 141 22.55 -10.77 -11.47
CA ALA A 141 21.86 -12.03 -11.18
C ALA A 141 22.46 -13.20 -11.97
N GLU A 142 22.83 -12.99 -13.23
CA GLU A 142 23.44 -14.00 -14.11
C GLU A 142 24.83 -14.42 -13.65
N HIS A 143 25.70 -13.46 -13.31
CA HIS A 143 27.12 -13.73 -13.05
C HIS A 143 27.44 -14.02 -11.58
N PHE A 144 26.65 -13.48 -10.65
CA PHE A 144 26.89 -13.62 -9.21
C PHE A 144 25.77 -14.38 -8.51
N GLY A 145 24.58 -14.45 -9.10
CA GLY A 145 23.39 -15.06 -8.50
C GLY A 145 22.36 -14.00 -8.07
N PRO A 146 21.07 -14.34 -8.02
CA PRO A 146 19.99 -13.36 -7.85
C PRO A 146 20.02 -12.62 -6.51
N GLY A 147 20.50 -13.26 -5.43
CA GLY A 147 20.58 -12.63 -4.11
C GLY A 147 21.64 -11.53 -3.98
N PHE A 148 22.59 -11.43 -4.91
CA PHE A 148 23.57 -10.33 -4.93
C PHE A 148 22.92 -8.96 -5.20
N ASN A 149 21.72 -8.94 -5.78
CA ASN A 149 20.97 -7.71 -5.96
C ASN A 149 20.35 -7.17 -4.66
N GLY A 150 20.41 -7.91 -3.56
CA GLY A 150 19.88 -7.46 -2.28
C GLY A 150 20.37 -8.29 -1.09
N PRO A 151 21.67 -8.22 -0.77
CA PRO A 151 22.22 -8.87 0.41
C PRO A 151 21.55 -8.34 1.69
N LEU A 152 21.42 -9.24 2.66
CA LEU A 152 20.96 -8.94 4.01
C LEU A 152 22.19 -8.55 4.85
N LEU A 153 22.03 -7.55 5.69
CA LEU A 153 23.06 -7.15 6.63
C LEU A 153 22.63 -7.58 8.02
N VAL A 154 23.45 -8.37 8.69
CA VAL A 154 23.24 -8.80 10.06
C VAL A 154 24.25 -8.06 10.92
N THR A 155 23.76 -7.24 11.85
CA THR A 155 24.58 -6.46 12.77
C THR A 155 24.57 -7.12 14.13
N ALA A 156 25.74 -7.20 14.77
CA ALA A 156 25.93 -7.79 16.09
C ALA A 156 26.57 -6.76 17.04
N ASP A 157 25.93 -6.47 18.17
CA ASP A 157 26.49 -5.59 19.21
C ASP A 157 27.59 -6.32 19.99
N ILE A 158 28.84 -5.98 19.67
CA ILE A 158 30.03 -6.64 20.22
C ILE A 158 30.64 -5.88 21.40
N ILE A 159 29.99 -4.83 21.92
CA ILE A 159 30.52 -4.02 23.04
C ILE A 159 30.74 -4.88 24.30
N ARG A 160 29.88 -5.87 24.51
CA ARG A 160 29.87 -6.68 25.74
C ARG A 160 30.69 -7.96 25.64
N THR A 161 31.29 -8.25 24.48
CA THR A 161 32.01 -9.50 24.28
C THR A 161 33.51 -9.33 24.45
N THR A 162 34.15 -10.33 25.05
CA THR A 162 35.60 -10.41 25.24
C THR A 162 36.33 -10.97 24.02
N ASP A 163 35.59 -11.54 23.06
CA ASP A 163 36.11 -12.04 21.77
C ASP A 163 35.21 -11.61 20.58
N PRO A 164 35.28 -10.33 20.16
CA PRO A 164 34.43 -9.80 19.09
C PRO A 164 34.58 -10.53 17.76
N VAL A 165 35.82 -10.89 17.41
CA VAL A 165 36.12 -11.52 16.13
C VAL A 165 35.66 -12.97 16.11
N GLY A 166 35.90 -13.72 17.18
CA GLY A 166 35.49 -15.12 17.27
C GLY A 166 33.98 -15.29 17.40
N VAL A 167 33.28 -14.39 18.08
CA VAL A 167 31.80 -14.39 18.12
C VAL A 167 31.21 -14.09 16.74
N VAL A 168 31.66 -13.02 16.06
CA VAL A 168 31.18 -12.70 14.71
C VAL A 168 31.44 -13.84 13.73
N ARG A 169 32.60 -14.51 13.84
CA ARG A 169 32.91 -15.68 13.01
C ARG A 169 31.94 -16.84 13.27
N ARG A 170 31.68 -17.19 14.54
CA ARG A 170 30.74 -18.27 14.90
C ARG A 170 29.32 -17.98 14.42
N ILE A 171 28.82 -16.77 14.62
CA ILE A 171 27.52 -16.34 14.10
C ILE A 171 27.51 -16.46 12.56
N ALA A 172 28.58 -16.02 11.89
CA ALA A 172 28.68 -16.15 10.44
C ALA A 172 28.76 -17.62 9.96
N ASP A 173 29.38 -18.51 10.74
CA ASP A 173 29.43 -19.95 10.46
C ASP A 173 28.02 -20.56 10.54
N GLU A 174 27.29 -20.30 11.62
CA GLU A 174 25.91 -20.78 11.77
C GLU A 174 24.97 -20.24 10.69
N LEU A 175 25.11 -18.95 10.35
CA LEU A 175 24.32 -18.34 9.29
C LEU A 175 24.63 -18.95 7.92
N ARG A 176 25.85 -19.44 7.68
CA ARG A 176 26.20 -20.15 6.44
C ARG A 176 25.48 -21.48 6.30
N ASP A 177 25.20 -22.15 7.41
CA ASP A 177 24.55 -23.46 7.42
C ASP A 177 23.03 -23.38 7.26
N LEU A 178 22.45 -22.17 7.23
CA LEU A 178 21.03 -21.98 7.05
C LEU A 178 20.57 -22.26 5.60
N PRO A 179 19.44 -22.95 5.41
CA PRO A 179 18.93 -23.21 4.07
C PRO A 179 18.48 -21.92 3.38
N GLY A 180 18.91 -21.71 2.13
CA GLY A 180 18.62 -20.51 1.34
C GLY A 180 19.69 -19.42 1.42
N VAL A 181 20.84 -19.70 2.04
CA VAL A 181 22.01 -18.82 2.09
C VAL A 181 23.04 -19.24 1.04
N ALA A 182 23.33 -18.37 0.09
CA ALA A 182 24.31 -18.64 -0.97
C ALA A 182 25.74 -18.32 -0.53
N ALA A 183 25.91 -17.22 0.21
CA ALA A 183 27.21 -16.80 0.72
C ALA A 183 27.06 -15.96 1.98
N VAL A 184 28.07 -15.99 2.85
CA VAL A 184 28.19 -15.07 3.98
C VAL A 184 29.58 -14.48 3.96
N THR A 185 29.66 -13.15 3.97
CA THR A 185 30.89 -12.40 4.09
C THR A 185 30.91 -11.67 5.42
N THR A 186 31.92 -11.95 6.24
CA THR A 186 32.17 -11.20 7.47
C THR A 186 32.89 -9.91 7.10
N ALA A 187 32.29 -8.77 7.44
CA ALA A 187 32.99 -7.50 7.38
C ALA A 187 33.73 -7.27 8.70
N THR A 188 34.94 -6.73 8.60
CA THR A 188 35.73 -6.25 9.73
C THR A 188 34.86 -5.35 10.63
N PRO A 189 35.02 -5.38 11.97
CA PRO A 189 34.32 -4.47 12.86
C PRO A 189 34.41 -3.02 12.38
N ASN A 190 33.39 -2.24 12.69
CA ASN A 190 33.40 -0.81 12.41
C ASN A 190 34.61 -0.11 13.10
N PRO A 191 34.98 1.12 12.70
CA PRO A 191 36.17 1.79 13.26
C PRO A 191 36.16 1.94 14.79
N THR A 192 34.96 1.97 15.39
CA THR A 192 34.72 2.04 16.84
C THR A 192 34.70 0.68 17.53
N ALA A 193 34.80 -0.42 16.77
CA ALA A 193 34.82 -1.81 17.22
C ALA A 193 33.66 -2.23 18.14
N ASP A 194 32.53 -1.53 18.05
CA ASP A 194 31.31 -1.76 18.82
C ASP A 194 30.25 -2.54 18.02
N THR A 195 30.39 -2.65 16.70
CA THR A 195 29.44 -3.41 15.87
C THR A 195 30.16 -4.33 14.87
N GLY A 196 29.82 -5.62 14.94
CA GLY A 196 30.15 -6.60 13.90
C GLY A 196 29.13 -6.54 12.77
N ILE A 197 29.60 -6.58 11.52
CA ILE A 197 28.75 -6.57 10.33
C ILE A 197 28.96 -7.88 9.57
N ILE A 198 27.88 -8.61 9.35
CA ILE A 198 27.86 -9.86 8.58
C ILE A 198 26.95 -9.63 7.38
N ALA A 199 27.50 -9.70 6.18
CA ALA A 199 26.71 -9.61 4.95
C ALA A 199 26.33 -11.03 4.51
N LEU A 200 25.03 -11.26 4.37
CA LEU A 200 24.43 -12.53 4.03
C LEU A 200 23.75 -12.42 2.68
N VAL A 201 24.17 -13.24 1.72
CA VAL A 201 23.65 -13.27 0.36
C VAL A 201 22.66 -14.43 0.27
N PRO A 202 21.35 -14.17 0.04
CA PRO A 202 20.37 -15.23 -0.19
C PRO A 202 20.62 -15.98 -1.50
N GLU A 203 20.15 -17.22 -1.61
CA GLU A 203 20.07 -17.94 -2.90
C GLU A 203 18.99 -17.36 -3.81
N GLY A 204 17.95 -16.75 -3.22
CA GLY A 204 16.80 -16.20 -3.91
C GLY A 204 16.91 -14.72 -4.24
N ASP A 205 16.03 -14.27 -5.13
CA ASP A 205 15.82 -12.86 -5.44
C ASP A 205 15.35 -12.06 -4.21
N PRO A 206 15.71 -10.77 -4.05
CA PRO A 206 15.26 -9.92 -2.95
C PRO A 206 13.73 -9.82 -2.77
N GLN A 207 12.96 -10.05 -3.83
CA GLN A 207 11.50 -10.03 -3.84
C GLN A 207 10.88 -11.46 -3.79
N SER A 208 11.71 -12.49 -3.61
CA SER A 208 11.24 -13.88 -3.53
C SER A 208 10.76 -14.27 -2.14
N ARG A 209 9.83 -15.23 -2.06
CA ARG A 209 9.36 -15.79 -0.79
C ARG A 209 10.49 -16.46 0.00
N ALA A 210 11.41 -17.13 -0.68
CA ALA A 210 12.54 -17.79 -0.04
C ALA A 210 13.39 -16.80 0.77
N THR A 211 13.60 -15.58 0.24
CA THR A 211 14.33 -14.51 0.93
C THR A 211 13.54 -13.94 2.11
N GLU A 212 12.22 -13.78 1.98
CA GLU A 212 11.35 -13.34 3.08
C GLU A 212 11.33 -14.35 4.25
N ASP A 213 11.23 -15.64 3.91
CA ASP A 213 11.30 -16.74 4.88
C ASP A 213 12.67 -16.80 5.56
N LEU A 214 13.74 -16.55 4.80
CA LEU A 214 15.10 -16.48 5.33
C LEU A 214 15.27 -15.30 6.30
N VAL A 215 14.81 -14.09 5.96
CA VAL A 215 14.83 -12.94 6.88
C VAL A 215 14.08 -13.27 8.17
N THR A 216 12.89 -13.87 8.05
CA THR A 216 12.09 -14.27 9.20
C THR A 216 12.81 -15.31 10.06
N ARG A 217 13.50 -16.27 9.44
CA ARG A 217 14.28 -17.30 10.14
C ARG A 217 15.48 -16.71 10.87
N VAL A 218 16.27 -15.86 10.21
CA VAL A 218 17.42 -15.19 10.83
C VAL A 218 16.97 -14.33 12.01
N ARG A 219 15.83 -13.62 11.89
CA ARG A 219 15.23 -12.88 13.01
C ARG A 219 14.76 -13.78 14.15
N GLY A 220 14.27 -14.98 13.84
CA GLY A 220 13.92 -15.99 14.85
C GLY A 220 15.12 -16.44 15.68
N LEU A 221 16.33 -16.39 15.13
CA LEU A 221 17.57 -16.77 15.82
C LEU A 221 18.13 -15.66 16.73
N SER A 222 17.56 -14.45 16.71
CA SER A 222 18.05 -13.33 17.55
C SER A 222 18.11 -13.71 19.04
N GLY A 223 17.11 -14.44 19.54
CA GLY A 223 17.11 -14.92 20.93
C GLY A 223 18.20 -15.95 21.21
N HIS A 224 18.43 -16.87 20.27
CA HIS A 224 19.49 -17.87 20.36
C HIS A 224 20.87 -17.22 20.45
N PHE A 225 21.15 -16.22 19.61
CA PHE A 225 22.43 -15.50 19.65
C PHE A 225 22.62 -14.69 20.93
N THR A 226 21.55 -14.10 21.47
CA THR A 226 21.60 -13.43 22.77
C THR A 226 21.91 -14.42 23.90
N ASP A 227 21.29 -15.60 23.89
CA ASP A 227 21.46 -16.60 24.94
C ASP A 227 22.84 -17.29 24.88
N GLU A 228 23.32 -17.62 23.67
CA GLU A 228 24.58 -18.36 23.48
C GLU A 228 25.82 -17.45 23.50
N TYR A 229 25.74 -16.28 22.87
CA TYR A 229 26.88 -15.39 22.68
C TYR A 229 26.81 -14.11 23.50
N GLY A 230 25.68 -13.80 24.14
CA GLY A 230 25.48 -12.56 24.88
C GLY A 230 25.42 -11.31 24.00
N VAL A 231 25.10 -11.48 22.71
CA VAL A 231 25.13 -10.42 21.70
C VAL A 231 23.75 -10.22 21.08
N GLU A 232 23.27 -8.98 21.08
CA GLU A 232 22.06 -8.62 20.36
C GLU A 232 22.34 -8.53 18.85
N VAL A 233 21.53 -9.24 18.07
CA VAL A 233 21.65 -9.29 16.62
C VAL A 233 20.42 -8.65 15.97
N ALA A 234 20.65 -7.84 14.93
CA ALA A 234 19.59 -7.25 14.13
C ALA A 234 19.81 -7.50 12.64
N VAL A 235 18.71 -7.67 11.90
CA VAL A 235 18.73 -7.89 10.44
C VAL A 235 18.24 -6.63 9.73
N THR A 236 19.10 -6.08 8.88
CA THR A 236 18.93 -4.87 8.09
C THR A 236 19.38 -5.09 6.64
N GLY A 237 19.58 -4.01 5.89
CA GLY A 237 19.82 -4.01 4.45
C GLY A 237 18.57 -3.63 3.66
N HIS A 238 18.76 -3.25 2.39
CA HIS A 238 17.67 -2.75 1.55
C HIS A 238 16.49 -3.73 1.47
N THR A 239 16.79 -5.02 1.31
CA THR A 239 15.79 -6.10 1.24
C THR A 239 15.01 -6.26 2.55
N ALA A 240 15.69 -6.29 3.70
CA ALA A 240 15.04 -6.41 5.01
C ALA A 240 14.14 -5.20 5.32
N VAL A 241 14.60 -3.99 4.98
CA VAL A 241 13.80 -2.76 5.13
C VAL A 241 12.57 -2.78 4.23
N ALA A 242 12.70 -3.23 2.98
CA ALA A 242 11.57 -3.37 2.07
C ALA A 242 10.52 -4.38 2.58
N ILE A 243 10.98 -5.51 3.14
CA ILE A 243 10.12 -6.50 3.80
C ILE A 243 9.41 -5.87 5.02
N ASP A 244 10.12 -5.10 5.85
CA ASP A 244 9.53 -4.44 7.02
C ASP A 244 8.46 -3.41 6.67
N VAL A 245 8.69 -2.61 5.62
CA VAL A 245 7.70 -1.66 5.13
C VAL A 245 6.47 -2.41 4.64
N SER A 246 6.67 -3.50 3.89
CA SER A 246 5.58 -4.35 3.38
C SER A 246 4.78 -5.01 4.51
N ALA A 247 5.46 -5.53 5.53
CA ALA A 247 4.84 -6.11 6.72
C ALA A 247 4.06 -5.06 7.54
N ARG A 248 4.58 -3.83 7.66
CA ARG A 248 3.87 -2.71 8.32
C ARG A 248 2.64 -2.28 7.52
N LEU A 249 2.73 -2.23 6.19
CA LEU A 249 1.59 -1.95 5.31
C LEU A 249 0.50 -3.01 5.50
N ALA A 250 0.87 -4.30 5.43
CA ALA A 250 -0.05 -5.42 5.63
C ALA A 250 -0.68 -5.39 7.03
N GLY A 251 0.14 -5.18 8.08
CA GLY A 251 -0.30 -5.09 9.47
C GLY A 251 -1.14 -3.86 9.79
N ALA A 252 -1.08 -2.80 8.97
CA ALA A 252 -1.93 -1.62 9.12
C ALA A 252 -3.34 -1.81 8.52
N LEU A 253 -3.54 -2.76 7.61
CA LEU A 253 -4.84 -3.02 6.98
C LEU A 253 -5.90 -3.55 7.97
N PRO A 254 -5.60 -4.54 8.85
CA PRO A 254 -6.54 -4.99 9.87
C PRO A 254 -7.00 -3.90 10.85
N PRO A 255 -6.14 -3.08 11.48
CA PRO A 255 -6.60 -2.01 12.36
C PRO A 255 -7.34 -0.89 11.60
N PHE A 256 -6.98 -0.60 10.34
CA PHE A 256 -7.72 0.35 9.50
C PHE A 256 -9.15 -0.12 9.23
N THR A 257 -9.33 -1.41 8.90
CA THR A 257 -10.65 -2.01 8.67
C THR A 257 -11.43 -2.27 9.96
N ALA A 258 -10.76 -2.67 11.04
CA ALA A 258 -11.38 -2.94 12.35
C ALA A 258 -11.84 -1.67 13.08
N ARG A 259 -11.08 -0.56 13.02
CA ARG A 259 -11.57 0.74 13.55
C ARG A 259 -12.78 1.25 12.79
N ARG A 260 -12.93 0.90 11.51
CA ARG A 260 -14.14 1.18 10.74
C ARG A 260 -15.35 0.40 11.23
N GLN A 261 -15.22 -0.71 11.98
CA GLN A 261 -16.37 -1.44 12.51
C GLN A 261 -16.83 -0.94 13.89
N ARG A 262 -15.90 -0.48 14.75
CA ARG A 262 -16.25 0.03 16.09
C ARG A 262 -17.06 1.34 16.07
N THR A 263 -16.95 2.15 15.02
CA THR A 263 -17.75 3.38 14.90
C THR A 263 -19.20 3.11 14.49
N TRP A 264 -19.50 1.99 13.83
CA TRP A 264 -20.88 1.63 13.45
C TRP A 264 -21.67 0.99 14.59
N THR A 265 -21.02 0.26 15.51
CA THR A 265 -21.69 -0.34 16.67
C THR A 265 -22.07 0.71 17.72
N VAL A 266 -21.23 1.72 17.95
CA VAL A 266 -21.56 2.81 18.89
C VAL A 266 -22.72 3.68 18.37
N SER A 267 -22.84 3.88 17.06
CA SER A 267 -23.96 4.64 16.48
C SER A 267 -25.30 3.89 16.53
N ARG A 268 -25.33 2.56 16.61
CA ARG A 268 -26.60 1.80 16.76
C ARG A 268 -27.13 1.78 18.19
N LEU A 269 -26.25 1.90 19.17
CA LEU A 269 -26.66 1.90 20.59
C LEU A 269 -27.32 3.21 21.01
N HIS A 270 -26.98 4.35 20.38
CA HIS A 270 -27.67 5.63 20.62
C HIS A 270 -28.98 5.80 19.84
N ALA A 271 -29.18 5.06 18.75
CA ALA A 271 -30.41 5.15 17.95
C ALA A 271 -31.59 4.35 18.52
N THR A 272 -31.38 3.54 19.57
CA THR A 272 -32.43 2.68 20.17
C THR A 272 -32.92 3.19 21.54
N GLN A 273 -32.36 4.30 22.07
CA GLN A 273 -32.87 4.96 23.28
C GLN A 273 -33.73 6.20 23.01
N VAL A 274 -34.04 6.48 21.74
CA VAL A 274 -34.95 7.56 21.34
C VAL A 274 -36.01 7.00 20.40
N VAL A 275 -36.80 6.05 20.90
CA VAL A 275 -38.18 5.78 20.52
C VAL A 275 -38.93 5.39 21.78
#